data_AF-A0A935A4P3-F1
#
_entry.id   AF-A0A935A4P3-F1
#
_cell.length_a   1.000
_cell.length_b   1.000
_cell.length_c   1.000
_cell.angle_alpha   90.00
_cell.angle_beta   90.00
_cell.angle_gamma   90.00
#
_symmetry.space_group_name_H-M   'P 1'
#
loop_
_entity.id
_entity.type
_entity.pdbx_description
1 polymer ?
#
loop_
_entity_poly.entity_id
_entity_poly.type
_entity_poly.pdbx_seq_one_letter_code
_entity_poly.pdbx_strand_id
1 'polypeptide(L)'
;MIKTLLIEELRFLAFRPNGPAIRTHWKAFLAFGLFFTWLAGVGRYWDNPKAHLWQYLGLGSVAYVFVLAFIVFLLLLPLKPRNWTYRNVLLFIALTAPPAVLYAIPVEKFMAAEAARSANAWFLIVVATWRVALFVVFLKRVAGLSPGNVIVAALLPLVVIVIALSMLNLEHVVFSLMSGIQEADRSPNDAAYGIVFMLSMLSFIAAPFLAVGYLVSIVNANKKTEESLEMTAGRRDD
;
A
#
# COMPACT_ATOMS: atom_id res chain seq x y z
N MET A 1 -23.39 15.30 0.79
CA MET A 1 -21.97 15.01 0.49
C MET A 1 -21.38 13.92 1.39
N ILE A 2 -21.48 14.02 2.73
CA ILE A 2 -20.92 13.01 3.66
C ILE A 2 -21.49 11.59 3.43
N LYS A 3 -22.82 11.44 3.28
CA LYS A 3 -23.43 10.13 2.98
C LYS A 3 -22.86 9.49 1.71
N THR A 4 -22.60 10.28 0.68
CA THR A 4 -22.00 9.83 -0.58
C THR A 4 -20.57 9.38 -0.38
N LEU A 5 -19.77 10.11 0.40
CA LEU A 5 -18.40 9.72 0.74
C LEU A 5 -18.37 8.34 1.42
N LEU A 6 -19.20 8.15 2.46
CA LEU A 6 -19.23 6.89 3.21
C LEU A 6 -19.71 5.70 2.38
N ILE A 7 -20.73 5.88 1.53
CA ILE A 7 -21.25 4.80 0.69
C ILE A 7 -20.22 4.39 -0.38
N GLU A 8 -19.59 5.36 -1.03
CA GLU A 8 -18.57 5.09 -2.05
C GLU A 8 -17.29 4.52 -1.44
N GLU A 9 -16.91 4.96 -0.24
CA GLU A 9 -15.83 4.37 0.54
C GLU A 9 -16.13 2.91 0.91
N LEU A 10 -17.33 2.62 1.41
CA LEU A 10 -17.72 1.25 1.75
C LEU A 10 -17.76 0.35 0.50
N ARG A 11 -18.23 0.88 -0.64
CA ARG A 11 -18.18 0.19 -1.93
C ARG A 11 -16.74 -0.11 -2.35
N PHE A 12 -15.87 0.87 -2.24
CA PHE A 12 -14.45 0.73 -2.54
C PHE A 12 -13.82 -0.35 -1.66
N LEU A 13 -13.98 -0.27 -0.34
CA LEU A 13 -13.46 -1.23 0.62
C LEU A 13 -14.08 -2.63 0.41
N ALA A 14 -15.33 -2.74 -0.02
CA ALA A 14 -15.99 -4.00 -0.34
C ALA A 14 -15.72 -4.51 -1.77
N PHE A 15 -14.70 -3.99 -2.45
CA PHE A 15 -14.31 -4.38 -3.82
C PHE A 15 -15.41 -4.18 -4.89
N ARG A 16 -16.41 -3.36 -4.62
CA ARG A 16 -17.50 -3.06 -5.57
C ARG A 16 -17.06 -2.01 -6.59
N PRO A 17 -17.68 -1.95 -7.78
CA PRO A 17 -17.40 -0.89 -8.74
C PRO A 17 -17.72 0.49 -8.14
N ASN A 18 -16.77 1.41 -8.25
CA ASN A 18 -16.92 2.76 -7.74
C ASN A 18 -17.82 3.58 -8.68
N GLY A 19 -18.66 4.43 -8.11
CA GLY A 19 -19.47 5.38 -8.86
C GLY A 19 -18.63 6.51 -9.47
N PRO A 20 -19.21 7.29 -10.40
CA PRO A 20 -18.54 8.46 -11.00
C PRO A 20 -18.18 9.55 -9.98
N ALA A 21 -18.83 9.54 -8.81
CA ALA A 21 -18.64 10.51 -7.73
C ALA A 21 -17.18 10.62 -7.25
N ILE A 22 -16.41 9.53 -7.24
CA ILE A 22 -14.99 9.55 -6.85
C ILE A 22 -14.16 10.41 -7.81
N ARG A 23 -14.48 10.37 -9.11
CA ARG A 23 -13.77 11.16 -10.13
C ARG A 23 -14.20 12.63 -10.09
N THR A 24 -15.50 12.88 -9.93
CA THR A 24 -16.08 14.24 -9.92
C THR A 24 -15.66 15.01 -8.66
N HIS A 25 -15.72 14.38 -7.48
CA HIS A 25 -15.45 15.02 -6.19
C HIS A 25 -14.13 14.59 -5.55
N TRP A 26 -13.11 14.33 -6.38
CA TRP A 26 -11.83 13.75 -5.95
C TRP A 26 -11.14 14.50 -4.80
N LYS A 27 -11.28 15.84 -4.72
CA LYS A 27 -10.69 16.64 -3.63
C LYS A 27 -11.30 16.27 -2.27
N ALA A 28 -12.62 16.02 -2.24
CA ALA A 28 -13.32 15.63 -1.02
C ALA A 28 -12.91 14.22 -0.58
N PHE A 29 -12.78 13.28 -1.52
CA PHE A 29 -12.29 11.93 -1.26
C PHE A 29 -10.82 11.92 -0.82
N LEU A 30 -9.97 12.76 -1.43
CA LEU A 30 -8.58 12.90 -1.00
C LEU A 30 -8.47 13.49 0.40
N ALA A 31 -9.22 14.57 0.69
CA ALA A 31 -9.26 15.15 2.03
C ALA A 31 -9.75 14.14 3.08
N PHE A 32 -10.76 13.33 2.73
CA PHE A 32 -11.25 12.24 3.56
C PHE A 32 -10.16 11.19 3.84
N GLY A 33 -9.51 10.66 2.81
CA GLY A 33 -8.43 9.67 2.98
C GLY A 33 -7.22 10.24 3.75
N LEU A 34 -6.86 11.50 3.52
CA LEU A 34 -5.80 12.18 4.26
C LEU A 34 -6.18 12.42 5.73
N PHE A 35 -7.44 12.73 6.02
CA PHE A 35 -7.93 12.84 7.40
C PHE A 35 -7.79 11.51 8.16
N PHE A 36 -8.18 10.38 7.55
CA PHE A 36 -7.99 9.06 8.17
C PHE A 36 -6.50 8.67 8.28
N THR A 37 -5.68 9.05 7.29
CA THR A 37 -4.22 8.87 7.34
C THR A 37 -3.62 9.62 8.52
N TRP A 38 -4.02 10.88 8.69
CA TRP A 38 -3.58 11.73 9.78
C TRP A 38 -4.05 11.16 11.14
N LEU A 39 -5.31 10.75 11.25
CA LEU A 39 -5.88 10.15 12.45
C LEU A 39 -5.14 8.86 12.85
N ALA A 40 -4.85 7.97 11.90
CA ALA A 40 -4.06 6.77 12.13
C ALA A 40 -2.61 7.12 12.55
N GLY A 41 -2.04 8.18 11.99
CA GLY A 41 -0.72 8.70 12.38
C GLY A 41 -0.69 9.21 13.82
N VAL A 42 -1.64 10.05 14.20
CA VAL A 42 -1.77 10.56 15.58
C VAL A 42 -1.99 9.39 16.55
N GLY A 43 -2.90 8.47 16.22
CA GLY A 43 -3.20 7.30 17.05
C GLY A 43 -1.99 6.41 17.34
N ARG A 44 -1.05 6.29 16.41
CA ARG A 44 0.18 5.48 16.58
C ARG A 44 1.14 6.05 17.62
N TYR A 45 1.21 7.37 17.76
CA TYR A 45 2.20 8.05 18.61
C TYR A 45 1.60 8.66 19.86
N TRP A 46 0.27 8.63 20.03
CA TRP A 46 -0.41 9.31 21.14
C TRP A 46 0.05 8.82 22.52
N ASP A 47 0.45 7.55 22.65
CA ASP A 47 0.87 6.91 23.91
C ASP A 47 2.40 6.75 24.01
N ASN A 48 3.19 7.34 23.08
CA ASN A 48 4.64 7.13 23.03
C ASN A 48 5.43 8.34 23.58
N PRO A 49 5.95 8.28 24.83
CA PRO A 49 6.59 9.41 25.50
C PRO A 49 7.88 9.92 24.82
N LYS A 50 8.46 9.16 23.88
CA LYS A 50 9.70 9.53 23.16
C LYS A 50 9.46 10.15 21.79
N ALA A 51 8.21 10.33 21.35
CA ALA A 51 7.92 10.81 20.01
C ALA A 51 8.26 12.31 19.83
N HIS A 52 8.73 12.69 18.64
CA HIS A 52 8.97 14.10 18.31
C HIS A 52 7.66 14.82 17.98
N LEU A 53 7.63 16.15 18.11
CA LEU A 53 6.41 16.96 17.93
C LEU A 53 5.67 16.69 16.60
N TRP A 54 6.41 16.51 15.51
CA TRP A 54 5.86 16.21 14.18
C TRP A 54 5.25 14.81 14.05
N GLN A 55 5.70 13.86 14.88
CA GLN A 55 5.13 12.50 14.96
C GLN A 55 3.82 12.52 15.75
N TYR A 56 3.76 13.24 16.87
CA TYR A 56 2.52 13.48 17.61
C TYR A 56 1.47 14.21 16.76
N LEU A 57 1.90 15.15 15.92
CA LEU A 57 1.02 15.84 14.98
C LEU A 57 0.57 14.95 13.81
N GLY A 58 1.06 13.70 13.69
CA GLY A 58 0.67 12.76 12.63
C GLY A 58 1.15 13.15 11.22
N LEU A 59 2.01 14.17 11.10
CA LEU A 59 2.48 14.70 9.81
C LEU A 59 3.34 13.69 9.04
N GLY A 60 4.06 12.83 9.76
CA GLY A 60 4.84 11.75 9.17
C GLY A 60 4.00 10.79 8.32
N SER A 61 2.79 10.43 8.78
CA SER A 61 1.89 9.53 8.04
C SER A 61 1.31 10.19 6.78
N VAL A 62 1.04 11.50 6.84
CA VAL A 62 0.59 12.27 5.68
C VAL A 62 1.71 12.32 4.63
N ALA A 63 2.92 12.71 5.03
CA ALA A 63 4.07 12.73 4.14
C ALA A 63 4.35 11.34 3.53
N TYR A 64 4.24 10.28 4.34
CA TYR A 64 4.40 8.91 3.90
C TYR A 64 3.46 8.54 2.76
N VAL A 65 2.18 8.93 2.82
CA VAL A 65 1.22 8.64 1.73
C VAL A 65 1.64 9.29 0.41
N PHE A 66 2.14 10.54 0.44
CA PHE A 66 2.62 11.21 -0.77
C PHE A 66 3.86 10.54 -1.35
N VAL A 67 4.82 10.18 -0.50
CA VAL A 67 6.07 9.50 -0.89
C VAL A 67 5.77 8.10 -1.42
N LEU A 68 4.94 7.33 -0.73
CA LEU A 68 4.52 5.99 -1.16
C LEU A 68 3.80 6.05 -2.51
N ALA A 69 2.87 7.00 -2.68
CA ALA A 69 2.19 7.20 -3.95
C ALA A 69 3.17 7.54 -5.09
N PHE A 70 4.20 8.32 -4.79
CA PHE A 70 5.20 8.70 -5.76
C PHE A 70 6.08 7.51 -6.17
N ILE A 71 6.54 6.73 -5.19
CA ILE A 71 7.32 5.50 -5.44
C ILE A 71 6.52 4.52 -6.28
N VAL A 72 5.27 4.21 -5.90
CA VAL A 72 4.40 3.30 -6.66
C VAL A 72 4.11 3.84 -8.06
N PHE A 73 3.88 5.16 -8.18
CA PHE A 73 3.64 5.80 -9.46
C PHE A 73 4.83 5.61 -10.40
N LEU A 74 6.06 5.92 -9.96
CA LEU A 74 7.28 5.78 -10.75
C LEU A 74 7.60 4.32 -11.07
N LEU A 75 7.46 3.43 -10.09
CA LEU A 75 7.79 2.02 -10.25
C LEU A 75 6.90 1.34 -11.31
N LEU A 76 5.62 1.72 -11.40
CA LEU A 76 4.69 1.12 -12.36
C LEU A 76 4.52 1.93 -13.65
N LEU A 77 5.09 3.13 -13.73
CA LEU A 77 5.04 3.97 -14.92
C LEU A 77 5.54 3.25 -16.20
N PRO A 78 6.64 2.47 -16.17
CA PRO A 78 7.14 1.77 -17.36
C PRO A 78 6.19 0.70 -17.92
N LEU A 79 5.24 0.22 -17.13
CA LEU A 79 4.24 -0.77 -17.57
C LEU A 79 3.13 -0.15 -18.44
N LYS A 80 3.17 1.17 -18.66
CA LYS A 80 2.17 1.98 -19.38
C LYS A 80 0.71 1.65 -19.01
N PRO A 81 0.34 1.66 -17.71
CA PRO A 81 -1.04 1.41 -17.31
C PRO A 81 -2.00 2.47 -17.88
N ARG A 82 -3.23 2.04 -18.17
CA ARG A 82 -4.31 2.93 -18.64
C ARG A 82 -4.73 3.88 -17.51
N ASN A 83 -5.01 5.15 -17.84
CA ASN A 83 -5.44 6.17 -16.87
C ASN A 83 -4.48 6.35 -15.67
N TRP A 84 -3.19 6.09 -15.85
CA TRP A 84 -2.19 6.21 -14.79
C TRP A 84 -1.78 7.66 -14.59
N THR A 85 -2.35 8.28 -13.57
CA THR A 85 -1.98 9.64 -13.14
C THR A 85 -1.59 9.59 -11.67
N TYR A 86 -0.63 10.42 -11.26
CA TYR A 86 -0.25 10.54 -9.85
C TYR A 86 -1.47 10.79 -8.95
N ARG A 87 -2.42 11.60 -9.42
CA ARG A 87 -3.70 11.84 -8.74
C ARG A 87 -4.47 10.56 -8.45
N ASN A 88 -4.62 9.66 -9.43
CA ASN A 88 -5.37 8.41 -9.23
C ASN A 88 -4.67 7.47 -8.25
N VAL A 89 -3.33 7.40 -8.30
CA VAL A 89 -2.51 6.59 -7.39
C VAL A 89 -2.58 7.14 -5.96
N LEU A 90 -2.40 8.45 -5.79
CA LEU A 90 -2.50 9.13 -4.51
C LEU A 90 -3.89 8.97 -3.89
N LEU A 91 -4.94 9.18 -4.70
CA LEU A 91 -6.33 9.01 -4.26
C LEU A 91 -6.59 7.57 -3.82
N PHE A 92 -6.13 6.58 -4.60
CA PHE A 92 -6.25 5.17 -4.24
C PHE A 92 -5.58 4.89 -2.89
N ILE A 93 -4.31 5.26 -2.72
CA ILE A 93 -3.57 5.00 -1.48
C ILE A 93 -4.24 5.70 -0.30
N ALA A 94 -4.65 6.96 -0.45
CA ALA A 94 -5.34 7.69 0.61
C ALA A 94 -6.68 7.05 1.02
N LEU A 95 -7.47 6.54 0.07
CA LEU A 95 -8.72 5.84 0.37
C LEU A 95 -8.51 4.46 1.01
N THR A 96 -7.30 3.90 0.99
CA THR A 96 -7.01 2.68 1.78
C THR A 96 -6.67 2.98 3.25
N ALA A 97 -6.67 4.25 3.66
CA ALA A 97 -6.33 4.68 5.01
C ALA A 97 -7.37 4.32 6.10
N PRO A 98 -8.70 4.34 5.88
CA PRO A 98 -9.67 4.14 6.95
C PRO A 98 -9.50 2.82 7.74
N PRO A 99 -9.21 1.67 7.10
CA PRO A 99 -8.89 0.44 7.83
C PRO A 99 -7.67 0.54 8.77
N ALA A 100 -6.71 1.44 8.52
CA ALA A 100 -5.55 1.60 9.42
C ALA A 100 -5.89 2.27 10.75
N VAL A 101 -7.06 2.90 10.89
CA VAL A 101 -7.47 3.42 12.20
C VAL A 101 -7.66 2.28 13.21
N LEU A 102 -7.93 1.05 12.75
CA LEU A 102 -7.96 -0.12 13.63
C LEU A 102 -6.64 -0.35 14.38
N TYR A 103 -5.51 0.10 13.83
CA TYR A 103 -4.20 0.02 14.48
C TYR A 103 -4.01 1.04 15.61
N ALA A 104 -4.86 2.07 15.68
CA ALA A 104 -4.81 3.05 16.76
C ALA A 104 -5.56 2.57 18.02
N ILE A 105 -6.23 1.43 17.98
CA ILE A 105 -6.98 0.89 19.12
C ILE A 105 -5.99 0.20 20.08
N PRO A 106 -5.84 0.68 21.33
CA PRO A 106 -4.86 0.13 22.27
C PRO A 106 -5.39 -1.16 22.91
N VAL A 107 -5.34 -2.26 22.17
CA VAL A 107 -5.81 -3.58 22.63
C VAL A 107 -5.04 -4.09 23.85
N GLU A 108 -3.83 -3.59 24.05
CA GLU A 108 -2.95 -3.87 25.18
C GLU A 108 -3.56 -3.41 26.51
N LYS A 109 -4.47 -2.43 26.50
CA LYS A 109 -5.16 -1.95 27.71
C LYS A 109 -6.32 -2.86 28.14
N PHE A 110 -6.76 -3.76 27.26
CA PHE A 110 -7.96 -4.58 27.49
C PHE A 110 -7.67 -6.08 27.59
N MET A 111 -6.45 -6.52 27.25
CA MET A 111 -6.10 -7.95 27.16
C MET A 111 -4.74 -8.23 27.78
N ALA A 112 -4.49 -9.48 28.16
CA ALA A 112 -3.17 -9.93 28.59
C ALA A 112 -2.14 -9.76 27.45
N ALA A 113 -0.87 -9.51 27.79
CA ALA A 113 0.19 -9.18 26.83
C ALA A 113 0.33 -10.17 25.66
N GLU A 114 0.17 -11.48 25.91
CA GLU A 114 0.21 -12.50 24.86
C GLU A 114 -1.01 -12.41 23.90
N ALA A 115 -2.21 -12.23 24.44
CA ALA A 115 -3.43 -12.07 23.66
C ALA A 115 -3.44 -10.76 22.86
N ALA A 116 -2.94 -9.67 23.44
CA ALA A 116 -2.79 -8.38 22.76
C ALA A 116 -1.82 -8.46 21.57
N ARG A 117 -0.67 -9.12 21.74
CA ARG A 117 0.29 -9.37 20.64
C ARG A 117 -0.33 -10.16 19.49
N SER A 118 -1.08 -11.22 19.81
CA SER A 118 -1.78 -12.03 18.81
C SER A 118 -2.84 -11.22 18.07
N ALA A 119 -3.65 -10.43 18.78
CA ALA A 119 -4.67 -9.58 18.18
C ALA A 119 -4.06 -8.52 17.23
N ASN A 120 -2.99 -7.83 17.66
CA ASN A 120 -2.28 -6.86 16.82
C ASN A 120 -1.72 -7.51 15.54
N ALA A 121 -1.11 -8.69 15.67
CA ALA A 121 -0.61 -9.43 14.51
C ALA A 121 -1.73 -9.79 13.53
N TRP A 122 -2.88 -10.26 14.03
CA TRP A 122 -4.04 -10.55 13.20
C TRP A 122 -4.63 -9.31 12.52
N PHE A 123 -4.72 -8.18 13.22
CA PHE A 123 -5.15 -6.92 12.60
C PHE A 123 -4.22 -6.51 11.47
N LEU A 124 -2.90 -6.58 11.68
CA LEU A 124 -1.90 -6.29 10.65
C LEU A 124 -2.07 -7.21 9.44
N ILE A 125 -2.18 -8.52 9.65
CA ILE A 125 -2.34 -9.50 8.56
C ILE A 125 -3.61 -9.23 7.77
N VAL A 126 -4.75 -9.06 8.44
CA VAL A 126 -6.05 -8.85 7.78
C VAL A 126 -6.04 -7.55 6.99
N VAL A 127 -5.63 -6.44 7.60
CA VAL A 127 -5.65 -5.12 6.95
C VAL A 127 -4.61 -5.02 5.84
N ALA A 128 -3.40 -5.57 6.03
CA ALA A 128 -2.38 -5.62 4.98
C ALA A 128 -2.86 -6.44 3.77
N THR A 129 -3.41 -7.64 4.01
CA THR A 129 -3.98 -8.48 2.96
C THR A 129 -5.11 -7.77 2.22
N TRP A 130 -6.00 -7.09 2.95
CA TRP A 130 -7.10 -6.32 2.38
C TRP A 130 -6.59 -5.20 1.45
N ARG A 131 -5.55 -4.48 1.87
CA ARG A 131 -4.93 -3.41 1.06
C ARG A 131 -4.27 -3.95 -0.21
N VAL A 132 -3.55 -5.06 -0.11
CA VAL A 132 -2.94 -5.71 -1.29
C VAL A 132 -4.03 -6.18 -2.26
N ALA A 133 -5.11 -6.76 -1.76
CA ALA A 133 -6.25 -7.13 -2.60
C ALA A 133 -6.88 -5.90 -3.29
N LEU A 134 -7.03 -4.78 -2.57
CA LEU A 134 -7.56 -3.53 -3.15
C LEU A 134 -6.62 -3.00 -4.24
N PHE A 135 -5.31 -3.14 -4.03
CA PHE A 135 -4.30 -2.74 -5.02
C PHE A 135 -4.39 -3.59 -6.28
N VAL A 136 -4.54 -4.91 -6.16
CA VAL A 136 -4.79 -5.81 -7.30
C VAL A 136 -6.05 -5.40 -8.06
N VAL A 137 -7.15 -5.10 -7.35
CA VAL A 137 -8.40 -4.66 -7.98
C VAL A 137 -8.23 -3.30 -8.68
N PHE A 138 -7.49 -2.38 -8.08
CA PHE A 138 -7.16 -1.08 -8.67
C PHE A 138 -6.33 -1.23 -9.96
N LEU A 139 -5.31 -2.09 -9.94
CA LEU A 139 -4.49 -2.38 -11.12
C LEU A 139 -5.32 -3.03 -12.25
N LYS A 140 -6.25 -3.92 -11.90
CA LYS A 140 -7.13 -4.56 -12.88
C LYS A 140 -8.16 -3.59 -13.47
N ARG A 141 -8.86 -2.82 -12.62
CA ARG A 141 -10.02 -1.99 -13.04
C ARG A 141 -9.64 -0.61 -13.53
N VAL A 142 -8.69 0.06 -12.87
CA VAL A 142 -8.29 1.43 -13.20
C VAL A 142 -7.11 1.42 -14.15
N ALA A 143 -6.06 0.66 -13.81
CA ALA A 143 -4.83 0.60 -14.58
C ALA A 143 -4.95 -0.27 -15.85
N GLY A 144 -6.00 -1.11 -15.94
CA GLY A 144 -6.32 -1.91 -17.13
C GLY A 144 -5.22 -2.88 -17.55
N LEU A 145 -4.40 -3.34 -16.59
CA LEU A 145 -3.30 -4.25 -16.84
C LEU A 145 -3.79 -5.68 -17.11
N SER A 146 -3.04 -6.44 -17.90
CA SER A 146 -3.29 -7.88 -18.09
C SER A 146 -3.09 -8.65 -16.78
N PRO A 147 -3.74 -9.81 -16.58
CA PRO A 147 -3.64 -10.57 -15.33
C PRO A 147 -2.20 -10.87 -14.89
N GLY A 148 -1.31 -11.22 -15.82
CA GLY A 148 0.11 -11.44 -15.54
C GLY A 148 0.82 -10.15 -15.07
N ASN A 149 0.59 -9.03 -15.77
CA ASN A 149 1.18 -7.75 -15.39
C ASN A 149 0.64 -7.25 -14.04
N VAL A 150 -0.61 -7.59 -13.68
CA VAL A 150 -1.18 -7.27 -12.36
C VAL A 150 -0.42 -7.97 -11.25
N ILE A 151 -0.07 -9.25 -11.40
CA ILE A 151 0.70 -10.00 -10.39
C ILE A 151 2.08 -9.35 -10.21
N VAL A 152 2.78 -9.10 -11.30
CA VAL A 152 4.11 -8.46 -11.27
C VAL A 152 4.01 -7.07 -10.64
N ALA A 153 3.07 -6.23 -11.08
CA ALA A 153 2.88 -4.88 -10.58
C ALA A 153 2.43 -4.82 -9.10
N ALA A 154 1.70 -5.83 -8.62
CA ALA A 154 1.27 -5.91 -7.23
C ALA A 154 2.40 -6.38 -6.29
N LEU A 155 3.19 -7.39 -6.71
CA LEU A 155 4.22 -7.99 -5.88
C LEU A 155 5.54 -7.21 -5.90
N LEU A 156 5.89 -6.56 -7.02
CA LEU A 156 7.16 -5.86 -7.17
C LEU A 156 7.39 -4.76 -6.09
N PRO A 157 6.44 -3.84 -5.82
CA PRO A 157 6.64 -2.85 -4.76
C PRO A 157 6.83 -3.50 -3.38
N LEU A 158 6.12 -4.59 -3.09
CA LEU A 158 6.22 -5.30 -1.81
C LEU A 158 7.60 -5.92 -1.63
N VAL A 159 8.09 -6.64 -2.65
CA VAL A 159 9.41 -7.27 -2.62
C VAL A 159 10.53 -6.23 -2.52
N VAL A 160 10.43 -5.13 -3.27
CA VAL A 160 11.40 -4.02 -3.18
C VAL A 160 11.43 -3.42 -1.77
N ILE A 161 10.27 -3.19 -1.16
CA ILE A 161 10.19 -2.66 0.21
C ILE A 161 10.80 -3.65 1.20
N VAL A 162 10.47 -4.94 1.13
CA VAL A 162 11.01 -5.96 2.06
C VAL A 162 12.52 -6.06 1.93
N ILE A 163 13.05 -6.17 0.70
CA ILE A 163 14.50 -6.23 0.48
C ILE A 163 15.20 -4.97 0.98
N ALA A 164 14.65 -3.79 0.71
CA ALA A 164 15.22 -2.53 1.19
C ALA A 164 15.25 -2.48 2.72
N LEU A 165 14.19 -2.93 3.40
CA LEU A 165 14.14 -3.00 4.87
C LEU A 165 15.16 -3.99 5.43
N SER A 166 15.32 -5.16 4.82
CA SER A 166 16.33 -6.15 5.25
C SER A 166 17.75 -5.66 5.00
N MET A 167 18.04 -5.03 3.86
CA MET A 167 19.37 -4.49 3.55
C MET A 167 19.77 -3.32 4.46
N LEU A 168 18.82 -2.46 4.82
CA LEU A 168 19.05 -1.37 5.75
C LEU A 168 19.05 -1.84 7.21
N ASN A 169 18.83 -3.14 7.44
CA ASN A 169 18.63 -3.72 8.76
C ASN A 169 17.58 -2.90 9.54
N LEU A 170 16.51 -2.41 8.89
CA LEU A 170 15.43 -1.65 9.52
C LEU A 170 14.24 -2.55 9.88
N GLU A 171 14.32 -3.83 9.54
CA GLU A 171 13.26 -4.81 9.78
C GLU A 171 12.86 -4.91 11.26
N HIS A 172 13.84 -4.87 12.16
CA HIS A 172 13.62 -4.92 13.60
C HIS A 172 13.04 -3.61 14.15
N VAL A 173 13.34 -2.46 13.52
CA VAL A 173 12.78 -1.15 13.89
C VAL A 173 11.33 -1.02 13.41
N VAL A 174 11.03 -1.44 12.19
CA VAL A 174 9.66 -1.39 11.67
C VAL A 174 8.75 -2.31 12.48
N PHE A 175 9.22 -3.49 12.85
CA PHE A 175 8.43 -4.44 13.63
C PHE A 175 8.21 -3.97 15.08
N SER A 176 9.21 -3.43 15.77
CA SER A 176 9.00 -2.84 17.10
C SER A 176 8.03 -1.66 17.05
N LEU A 177 8.12 -0.83 16.00
CA LEU A 177 7.20 0.28 15.77
C LEU A 177 5.78 -0.18 15.37
N MET A 178 5.61 -1.37 14.78
CA MET A 178 4.31 -1.90 14.29
C MET A 178 3.60 -2.82 15.28
N SER A 179 4.34 -3.54 16.12
CA SER A 179 3.78 -4.50 17.10
C SER A 179 3.47 -3.87 18.46
N GLY A 180 3.91 -2.63 18.70
CA GLY A 180 3.71 -1.93 19.97
C GLY A 180 4.56 -2.47 21.13
N ILE A 181 5.50 -3.38 20.84
CA ILE A 181 6.32 -4.06 21.85
C ILE A 181 7.32 -3.08 22.46
N GLN A 182 7.25 -2.86 23.78
CA GLN A 182 8.28 -2.14 24.53
C GLN A 182 9.57 -2.97 24.60
N GLU A 183 10.73 -2.30 24.51
CA GLU A 183 12.05 -2.96 24.54
C GLU A 183 12.29 -3.83 25.79
N ALA A 184 11.50 -3.64 26.86
CA ALA A 184 11.56 -4.39 28.10
C ALA A 184 11.01 -5.83 28.02
N ASP A 185 10.20 -6.16 27.00
CA ASP A 185 9.57 -7.48 26.84
C ASP A 185 10.24 -8.35 25.75
N ARG A 186 11.44 -7.97 25.29
CA ARG A 186 12.21 -8.74 24.30
C ARG A 186 12.64 -10.10 24.87
N SER A 187 11.90 -11.16 24.53
CA SER A 187 12.42 -12.52 24.54
C SER A 187 13.24 -12.75 23.26
N PRO A 188 14.51 -13.20 23.32
CA PRO A 188 15.32 -13.48 22.14
C PRO A 188 14.80 -14.60 21.23
N ASN A 189 13.67 -15.25 21.56
CA ASN A 189 13.13 -16.42 20.87
C ASN A 189 11.79 -16.13 20.13
N ASP A 190 11.50 -14.86 19.81
CA ASP A 190 10.18 -14.49 19.30
C ASP A 190 9.94 -14.99 17.85
N ALA A 191 8.82 -15.69 17.67
CA ALA A 191 8.27 -16.14 16.38
C ALA A 191 8.21 -15.04 15.30
N ALA A 192 8.20 -13.78 15.72
CA ALA A 192 8.29 -12.60 14.87
C ALA A 192 9.57 -12.54 14.01
N TYR A 193 10.74 -12.88 14.58
CA TYR A 193 11.99 -12.95 13.81
C TYR A 193 11.91 -14.01 12.71
N GLY A 194 11.29 -15.16 13.02
CA GLY A 194 11.04 -16.22 12.05
C GLY A 194 10.18 -15.75 10.87
N ILE A 195 9.13 -14.95 11.12
CA ILE A 195 8.26 -14.40 10.06
C ILE A 195 9.01 -13.41 9.18
N VAL A 196 9.77 -12.48 9.76
CA VAL A 196 10.56 -11.50 9.00
C VAL A 196 11.63 -12.21 8.17
N PHE A 197 12.35 -13.16 8.76
CA PHE A 197 13.33 -13.96 8.05
C PHE A 197 12.70 -14.74 6.89
N MET A 198 11.55 -15.39 7.13
CA MET A 198 10.81 -16.11 6.09
C MET A 198 10.35 -15.18 4.96
N LEU A 199 9.76 -14.02 5.29
CA LEU A 199 9.32 -13.03 4.30
C LEU A 199 10.50 -12.48 3.48
N SER A 200 11.64 -12.25 4.14
CA SER A 200 12.87 -11.79 3.49
C SER A 200 13.38 -12.86 2.53
N MET A 201 13.48 -14.12 2.97
CA MET A 201 13.89 -15.24 2.13
C MET A 201 12.97 -15.40 0.92
N LEU A 202 11.64 -15.39 1.12
CA LEU A 202 10.66 -15.46 0.04
C LEU A 202 10.80 -14.28 -0.93
N SER A 203 11.04 -13.07 -0.42
CA SER A 203 11.24 -11.86 -1.24
C SER A 203 12.51 -11.95 -2.06
N PHE A 204 13.63 -12.42 -1.49
CA PHE A 204 14.88 -12.65 -2.21
C PHE A 204 14.73 -13.70 -3.31
N ILE A 205 14.00 -14.80 -3.05
CA ILE A 205 13.71 -15.82 -4.06
C ILE A 205 12.79 -15.29 -5.15
N ALA A 206 11.74 -14.54 -4.80
CA ALA A 206 10.78 -13.99 -5.75
C ALA A 206 11.37 -12.86 -6.62
N ALA A 207 12.33 -12.10 -6.11
CA ALA A 207 12.92 -10.94 -6.77
C ALA A 207 13.42 -11.21 -8.20
N PRO A 208 14.26 -12.22 -8.49
CA PRO A 208 14.72 -12.48 -9.86
C PRO A 208 13.57 -12.81 -10.80
N PHE A 209 12.58 -13.61 -10.38
CA PHE A 209 11.42 -13.95 -11.21
C PHE A 209 10.55 -12.72 -11.50
N LEU A 210 10.32 -11.88 -10.49
CA LEU A 210 9.57 -10.64 -10.65
C LEU A 210 10.32 -9.61 -11.49
N ALA A 211 11.65 -9.51 -11.36
CA ALA A 211 12.48 -8.62 -12.16
C ALA A 211 12.42 -9.01 -13.65
N VAL A 212 12.57 -10.30 -13.97
CA VAL A 212 12.41 -10.81 -15.35
C VAL A 212 10.99 -10.56 -15.85
N GLY A 213 9.97 -10.90 -15.05
CA GLY A 213 8.57 -10.65 -15.41
C GLY A 213 8.26 -9.16 -15.66
N TYR A 214 8.88 -8.28 -14.89
CA TYR A 214 8.76 -6.83 -15.02
C TYR A 214 9.41 -6.32 -16.31
N LEU A 215 10.64 -6.74 -16.61
CA LEU A 215 11.33 -6.39 -17.86
C LEU A 215 10.55 -6.88 -19.08
N VAL A 216 10.08 -8.13 -19.06
CA VAL A 216 9.23 -8.70 -20.13
C VAL A 216 7.95 -7.88 -20.28
N SER A 217 7.33 -7.49 -19.17
CA SER A 217 6.10 -6.68 -19.20
C SER A 217 6.33 -5.29 -19.81
N ILE A 218 7.48 -4.66 -19.55
CA ILE A 218 7.87 -3.38 -20.18
C ILE A 218 8.07 -3.54 -21.68
N VAL A 219 8.83 -4.55 -22.10
CA VAL A 219 9.10 -4.80 -23.53
C VAL A 219 7.79 -5.05 -24.27
N ASN A 220 6.89 -5.85 -23.70
CA ASN A 220 5.58 -6.12 -24.28
C ASN A 220 4.68 -4.88 -24.33
N ALA A 221 4.78 -3.97 -23.35
CA ALA A 221 4.04 -2.70 -23.36
C ALA A 221 4.55 -1.74 -24.44
N ASN A 222 5.86 -1.73 -24.70
CA ASN A 222 6.48 -0.92 -25.75
C ASN A 222 6.09 -1.39 -27.15
N LYS A 223 6.19 -2.70 -27.43
CA LYS A 223 5.79 -3.29 -28.73
C LYS A 223 4.34 -2.96 -29.11
N LYS A 224 3.41 -3.10 -28.18
CA LYS A 224 1.99 -2.74 -28.39
C LYS A 224 1.78 -1.26 -28.72
N THR A 225 2.66 -0.39 -28.24
CA THR A 225 2.58 1.04 -28.52
C THR A 225 3.03 1.31 -29.96
N GLU A 226 4.14 0.72 -30.39
CA GLU A 226 4.69 0.86 -31.74
C GLU A 226 3.71 0.35 -32.80
N GLU A 227 3.15 -0.85 -32.63
CA GLU A 227 2.13 -1.41 -33.54
C GLU A 227 0.90 -0.49 -33.69
N SER A 228 0.48 0.17 -32.60
CA SER A 228 -0.66 1.10 -32.64
C SER A 228 -0.38 2.41 -33.38
N LEU A 229 0.88 2.86 -33.39
CA LEU A 229 1.31 4.06 -34.09
C LEU A 229 1.44 3.78 -35.60
N GLU A 230 1.97 2.62 -35.98
CA GLU A 230 2.06 2.21 -37.39
C GLU A 230 0.68 2.08 -38.05
N MET A 231 -0.28 1.45 -37.37
CA MET A 231 -1.66 1.33 -37.87
C MET A 231 -2.39 2.67 -38.02
N THR A 232 -2.02 3.70 -37.24
CA THR A 232 -2.63 5.04 -37.34
C THR A 232 -1.91 5.93 -38.36
N ALA A 233 -0.64 5.67 -38.65
CA ALA A 233 0.12 6.33 -39.71
C ALA A 233 -0.32 5.84 -41.09
N GLY A 234 -0.40 4.53 -41.33
CA GLY A 234 -0.77 3.96 -42.63
C GLY A 234 -2.21 4.24 -43.08
N ARG A 235 -3.08 4.74 -42.19
CA ARG A 235 -4.48 5.10 -42.50
C ARG A 235 -4.66 6.56 -42.92
N ARG A 236 -3.60 7.36 -42.94
CA ARG A 236 -3.62 8.76 -43.42
C ARG A 236 -3.17 8.91 -44.88
N ASP A 237 -2.62 7.85 -45.45
CA ASP A 237 -2.04 7.85 -46.80
C ASP A 237 -3.01 7.26 -47.86
N ASP A 238 -4.20 6.83 -47.45
CA ASP A 238 -5.34 6.40 -48.29
C ASP A 238 -6.47 7.44 -48.27
#